data_AF-A0A9Q9M9Q4-F1
#
_entry.id   AF-A0A9Q9M9Q4-F1
#
_cell.length_a   1.000
_cell.length_b   1.000
_cell.length_c   1.000
_cell.angle_alpha   90.00
_cell.angle_beta   90.00
_cell.angle_gamma   90.00
#
_symmetry.space_group_name_H-M   'P 1'
#
loop_
_entity.id
_entity.type
_entity.pdbx_description
1 polymer ?
#
loop_
_entity_poly.entity_id
_entity_poly.type
_entity_poly.pdbx_seq_one_letter_code
_entity_poly.pdbx_strand_id
1 'polypeptide(L)'
;MNMTINFYNRLLMAAAVLSACATFAQAHQKAAAPETGPNPLADKVRAANSRFLDVKAATSEGYVPIPCASGITGGAMGIHYVNGQYLKDDKIDLARPEAVMYEPMADGTLKLIAVEYITSKGPAALDGHLFNFNSAPNRYGLGEFYELHVWAWKGNPTGTFADMNPKVSCDPTTAPSQ
;
A
#
# COMPACT_ATOMS: atom_id res chain seq x y z
N MET A 1 67.48 -63.17 3.16
CA MET A 1 67.81 -63.01 1.73
C MET A 1 67.44 -61.59 1.34
N ASN A 2 68.38 -60.89 0.72
CA ASN A 2 68.36 -59.46 0.41
C ASN A 2 67.22 -59.03 -0.53
N MET A 3 67.09 -57.69 -0.62
CA MET A 3 66.67 -56.89 -1.78
C MET A 3 65.16 -56.74 -2.01
N THR A 4 64.57 -55.56 -2.25
CA THR A 4 65.01 -54.15 -2.32
C THR A 4 63.75 -53.32 -2.66
N ILE A 5 63.59 -52.12 -2.06
CA ILE A 5 63.30 -50.83 -2.75
C ILE A 5 61.93 -50.68 -3.50
N ASN A 6 61.05 -49.69 -3.25
CA ASN A 6 61.22 -48.25 -3.53
C ASN A 6 60.09 -47.40 -2.87
N PHE A 7 60.48 -46.29 -2.21
CA PHE A 7 59.96 -44.90 -2.22
C PHE A 7 58.43 -44.66 -2.28
N TYR A 8 57.82 -43.85 -1.42
CA TYR A 8 58.17 -42.43 -1.21
C TYR A 8 57.90 -41.91 0.22
N ASN A 9 58.89 -41.14 0.67
CA ASN A 9 58.93 -40.07 1.68
C ASN A 9 57.60 -39.58 2.30
N ARG A 10 57.50 -39.54 3.64
CA ARG A 10 58.05 -38.48 4.54
C ARG A 10 57.34 -37.14 4.31
N LEU A 11 56.42 -36.72 5.18
CA LEU A 11 56.62 -36.08 6.50
C LEU A 11 56.16 -34.62 6.35
N LEU A 12 55.26 -34.13 7.22
CA LEU A 12 55.44 -32.91 8.02
C LEU A 12 54.09 -32.34 8.52
N MET A 13 54.11 -32.13 9.83
CA MET A 13 53.26 -31.29 10.68
C MET A 13 52.71 -30.00 10.07
N ALA A 14 51.50 -29.61 10.47
CA ALA A 14 51.20 -28.24 10.91
C ALA A 14 49.89 -28.21 11.72
N ALA A 15 49.98 -27.80 12.99
CA ALA A 15 48.84 -27.38 13.79
C ALA A 15 48.47 -25.93 13.42
N ALA A 16 47.18 -25.61 13.34
CA ALA A 16 46.68 -24.24 13.35
C ALA A 16 45.37 -24.17 14.12
N VAL A 17 45.41 -23.55 15.30
CA VAL A 17 44.24 -23.11 16.06
C VAL A 17 43.79 -21.78 15.44
N LEU A 18 42.54 -21.68 14.99
CA LEU A 18 41.91 -20.41 14.62
C LEU A 18 40.50 -20.33 15.22
N SER A 19 40.38 -19.46 16.22
CA SER A 19 39.11 -18.85 16.63
C SER A 19 38.49 -18.10 15.45
N ALA A 20 37.20 -18.32 15.20
CA ALA A 20 36.42 -17.46 14.32
C ALA A 20 35.17 -16.97 15.06
N CYS A 21 35.09 -15.66 15.17
CA CYS A 21 34.07 -14.88 15.87
C CYS A 21 32.67 -15.09 15.29
N ALA A 22 31.68 -15.13 16.17
CA ALA A 22 30.27 -15.01 15.81
C ALA A 22 29.96 -13.58 15.33
N THR A 23 29.38 -13.45 14.14
CA THR A 23 28.64 -12.25 13.75
C THR A 23 27.30 -12.67 13.17
N PHE A 24 26.26 -12.63 13.99
CA PHE A 24 24.88 -12.63 13.51
C PHE A 24 24.69 -11.35 12.69
N ALA A 25 24.47 -11.49 11.39
CA ALA A 25 24.06 -10.38 10.56
C ALA A 25 22.62 -10.01 10.95
N GLN A 26 22.46 -9.04 11.86
CA GLN A 26 21.20 -8.31 12.01
C GLN A 26 21.00 -7.48 10.74
N ALA A 27 20.22 -8.01 9.80
CA ALA A 27 19.62 -7.20 8.75
C ALA A 27 18.70 -6.18 9.42
N HIS A 28 19.21 -4.98 9.68
CA HIS A 28 18.38 -3.84 10.03
C HIS A 28 17.46 -3.56 8.84
N GLN A 29 16.19 -3.97 8.95
CA GLN A 29 15.13 -3.34 8.18
C GLN A 29 15.08 -1.88 8.63
N LYS A 30 15.70 -1.01 7.84
CA LYS A 30 15.51 0.43 7.97
C LYS A 30 14.07 0.70 7.56
N ALA A 31 13.21 1.01 8.54
CA ALA A 31 11.87 1.51 8.26
C ALA A 31 12.02 2.68 7.27
N ALA A 32 11.29 2.60 6.15
CA ALA A 32 11.22 3.71 5.21
C ALA A 32 10.80 4.96 6.00
N ALA A 33 11.60 6.02 5.92
CA ALA A 33 11.20 7.30 6.50
C ALA A 33 9.91 7.74 5.81
N PRO A 34 8.97 8.39 6.52
CA PRO A 34 7.80 8.95 5.87
C PRO A 34 8.27 9.89 4.75
N GLU A 35 7.75 9.66 3.54
CA GLU A 35 7.98 10.51 2.37
C GLU A 35 7.42 11.91 2.68
N THR A 36 8.29 12.83 3.14
CA THR A 36 7.94 14.23 3.42
C THR A 36 8.21 15.16 2.24
N GLY A 37 8.49 14.59 1.07
CA GLY A 37 8.67 15.32 -0.18
C GLY A 37 7.34 15.71 -0.86
N PRO A 38 7.39 16.57 -1.89
CA PRO A 38 6.24 16.82 -2.76
C PRO A 38 5.69 15.49 -3.29
N ASN A 39 4.37 15.34 -3.35
CA ASN A 39 3.72 14.19 -3.99
C ASN A 39 2.94 14.68 -5.22
N PRO A 40 3.58 14.75 -6.40
CA PRO A 40 2.96 15.30 -7.60
C PRO A 40 1.67 14.59 -8.00
N LEU A 41 1.58 13.26 -7.79
CA LEU A 41 0.37 12.51 -8.09
C LEU A 41 -0.77 12.91 -7.15
N ALA A 42 -0.52 13.00 -5.84
CA ALA A 42 -1.53 13.45 -4.88
C ALA A 42 -2.04 14.87 -5.19
N ASP A 43 -1.15 15.77 -5.64
CA ASP A 43 -1.53 17.13 -6.06
C ASP A 43 -2.40 17.13 -7.33
N LYS A 44 -2.03 16.34 -8.34
CA LYS A 44 -2.83 16.16 -9.57
C LYS A 44 -4.20 15.55 -9.26
N VAL A 45 -4.24 14.53 -8.39
CA VAL A 45 -5.49 13.91 -7.91
C VAL A 45 -6.37 14.94 -7.23
N ARG A 46 -5.80 15.74 -6.31
CA ARG A 46 -6.54 16.79 -5.61
C ARG A 46 -7.11 17.81 -6.61
N ALA A 47 -6.31 18.25 -7.57
CA ALA A 47 -6.74 19.22 -8.58
C ALA A 47 -7.88 18.68 -9.46
N ALA A 48 -7.79 17.42 -9.91
CA ALA A 48 -8.81 16.81 -10.77
C ALA A 48 -10.12 16.48 -10.04
N ASN A 49 -10.06 16.22 -8.73
CA ASN A 49 -11.16 15.60 -7.99
C ASN A 49 -11.73 16.44 -6.84
N SER A 50 -11.34 17.71 -6.69
CA SER A 50 -11.84 18.58 -5.61
C SER A 50 -13.36 18.81 -5.61
N ARG A 51 -14.06 18.52 -6.71
CA ARG A 51 -15.53 18.51 -6.75
C ARG A 51 -16.16 17.52 -5.74
N PHE A 52 -15.44 16.43 -5.41
CA PHE A 52 -15.88 15.43 -4.45
C PHE A 52 -15.68 15.85 -2.99
N LEU A 53 -15.22 17.08 -2.72
CA LEU A 53 -15.29 17.64 -1.37
C LEU A 53 -16.74 17.67 -0.87
N ASP A 54 -17.71 17.83 -1.78
CA ASP A 54 -19.13 17.56 -1.52
C ASP A 54 -19.47 16.13 -1.98
N VAL A 55 -19.85 15.27 -1.03
CA VAL A 55 -20.27 13.90 -1.31
C VAL A 55 -21.44 13.82 -2.29
N LYS A 56 -22.26 14.87 -2.41
CA LYS A 56 -23.34 14.94 -3.39
C LYS A 56 -22.83 14.90 -4.83
N ALA A 57 -21.63 15.42 -5.10
CA ALA A 57 -21.01 15.30 -6.42
C ALA A 57 -20.75 13.82 -6.75
N ALA A 58 -20.19 13.06 -5.80
CA ALA A 58 -19.94 11.64 -5.97
C ALA A 58 -21.24 10.86 -6.21
N THR A 59 -22.27 11.09 -5.41
CA THR A 59 -23.55 10.39 -5.62
C THR A 59 -24.24 10.79 -6.92
N SER A 60 -24.12 12.06 -7.34
CA SER A 60 -24.65 12.52 -8.63
C SER A 60 -23.92 11.92 -9.84
N GLU A 61 -22.64 11.60 -9.68
CA GLU A 61 -21.81 10.94 -10.70
C GLU A 61 -21.96 9.40 -10.67
N GLY A 62 -22.84 8.87 -9.81
CA GLY A 62 -23.18 7.44 -9.77
C GLY A 62 -22.33 6.60 -8.83
N TYR A 63 -21.57 7.24 -7.93
CA TYR A 63 -20.83 6.51 -6.89
C TYR A 63 -21.76 6.10 -5.73
N VAL A 64 -21.62 4.87 -5.26
CA VAL A 64 -22.47 4.27 -4.20
C VAL A 64 -21.60 3.83 -3.02
N PRO A 65 -21.98 4.10 -1.76
CA PRO A 65 -21.19 3.72 -0.60
C PRO A 65 -21.18 2.21 -0.37
N ILE A 66 -20.04 1.69 0.07
CA ILE A 66 -19.91 0.39 0.74
C ILE A 66 -19.54 0.60 2.22
N PRO A 67 -19.76 -0.40 3.09
CA PRO A 67 -19.40 -0.30 4.50
C PRO A 67 -17.93 0.11 4.71
N CYS A 68 -17.68 0.93 5.73
CA CYS A 68 -16.34 1.40 6.06
C CYS A 68 -15.41 0.23 6.39
N ALA A 69 -14.18 0.27 5.88
CA ALA A 69 -13.18 -0.77 6.11
C ALA A 69 -12.17 -0.34 7.18
N SER A 70 -12.27 -0.93 8.38
CA SER A 70 -11.30 -0.76 9.47
C SER A 70 -10.13 -1.74 9.33
N GLY A 71 -8.94 -1.28 9.73
CA GLY A 71 -7.75 -2.12 9.85
C GLY A 71 -7.77 -2.97 11.12
N ILE A 72 -7.26 -4.21 11.06
CA ILE A 72 -7.19 -5.13 12.20
C ILE A 72 -6.29 -4.57 13.33
N THR A 73 -5.27 -3.79 12.96
CA THR A 73 -4.33 -3.15 13.89
C THR A 73 -4.70 -1.70 14.19
N GLY A 74 -5.93 -1.28 13.90
CA GLY A 74 -6.37 0.11 13.94
C GLY A 74 -6.18 0.85 12.61
N GLY A 75 -6.67 2.08 12.55
CA GLY A 75 -6.79 2.84 11.30
C GLY A 75 -7.96 2.34 10.43
N ALA A 76 -8.12 2.99 9.29
CA ALA A 76 -9.14 2.61 8.31
C ALA A 76 -8.74 3.05 6.90
N MET A 77 -9.38 2.44 5.90
CA MET A 77 -9.41 2.98 4.55
C MET A 77 -10.49 4.08 4.44
N GLY A 78 -11.58 3.98 5.22
CA GLY A 78 -12.72 4.89 5.15
C GLY A 78 -13.92 4.28 4.41
N ILE A 79 -14.96 5.09 4.20
CA ILE A 79 -16.15 4.72 3.44
C ILE A 79 -15.84 4.93 1.96
N HIS A 80 -15.87 3.84 1.18
CA HIS A 80 -15.65 3.92 -0.26
C HIS A 80 -16.99 4.17 -0.93
N TYR A 81 -17.06 5.26 -1.68
CA TYR A 81 -18.10 5.48 -2.66
C TYR A 81 -17.54 5.01 -3.99
N VAL A 82 -18.14 3.97 -4.57
CA VAL A 82 -17.60 3.22 -5.71
C VAL A 82 -18.46 3.46 -6.95
N ASN A 83 -17.83 3.69 -8.10
CA ASN A 83 -18.52 3.77 -9.38
C ASN A 83 -18.43 2.42 -10.11
N GLY A 84 -19.54 1.69 -10.14
CA GLY A 84 -19.58 0.36 -10.76
C GLY A 84 -19.42 0.35 -12.29
N GLN A 85 -19.55 1.50 -12.97
CA GLN A 85 -19.25 1.59 -14.41
C GLN A 85 -17.76 1.73 -14.66
N TYR A 86 -17.07 2.55 -13.85
CA TYR A 86 -15.62 2.73 -13.96
C TYR A 86 -14.88 1.44 -13.57
N LEU A 87 -15.35 0.71 -12.55
CA LEU A 87 -14.82 -0.62 -12.23
C LEU A 87 -14.87 -1.64 -13.38
N LYS A 88 -15.79 -1.48 -14.34
CA LYS A 88 -16.01 -2.44 -15.43
C LYS A 88 -15.31 -2.06 -16.73
N ASP A 89 -14.83 -0.82 -16.86
CA ASP A 89 -14.23 -0.36 -18.11
C ASP A 89 -12.70 -0.60 -18.16
N ASP A 90 -12.10 -0.98 -17.02
CA ASP A 90 -10.66 -1.20 -16.79
C ASP A 90 -9.77 0.01 -17.12
N LYS A 91 -10.33 1.22 -17.18
CA LYS A 91 -9.58 2.43 -17.54
C LYS A 91 -9.19 3.20 -16.29
N ILE A 92 -7.89 3.43 -16.14
CA ILE A 92 -7.40 4.37 -15.13
C ILE A 92 -7.46 5.79 -15.69
N ASP A 93 -8.43 6.56 -15.24
CA ASP A 93 -8.58 7.99 -15.54
C ASP A 93 -8.45 8.81 -14.26
N LEU A 94 -7.44 9.69 -14.21
CA LEU A 94 -7.14 10.51 -13.04
C LEU A 94 -8.37 11.29 -12.53
N ALA A 95 -9.24 11.78 -13.41
CA ALA A 95 -10.42 12.57 -13.04
C ALA A 95 -11.66 11.72 -12.72
N ARG A 96 -11.61 10.41 -12.96
CA ARG A 96 -12.71 9.47 -12.76
C ARG A 96 -12.21 8.22 -12.02
N PRO A 97 -11.78 8.37 -10.76
CA PRO A 97 -11.30 7.24 -9.96
C PRO A 97 -12.42 6.21 -9.76
N GLU A 98 -12.08 4.93 -9.60
CA GLU A 98 -13.07 3.87 -9.37
C GLU A 98 -13.74 4.00 -8.01
N ALA A 99 -13.03 4.52 -7.01
CA ALA A 99 -13.61 4.91 -5.73
C ALA A 99 -13.11 6.26 -5.22
N VAL A 100 -13.99 6.95 -4.50
CA VAL A 100 -13.68 8.14 -3.69
C VAL A 100 -13.99 7.83 -2.23
N MET A 101 -13.14 8.30 -1.33
CA MET A 101 -13.09 7.78 0.03
C MET A 101 -13.38 8.89 1.03
N TYR A 102 -14.30 8.62 1.96
CA TYR A 102 -14.69 9.57 3.00
C TYR A 102 -14.46 9.03 4.40
N GLU A 103 -14.12 9.93 5.31
CA GLU A 103 -14.13 9.70 6.75
C GLU A 103 -15.43 10.22 7.34
N PRO A 104 -16.18 9.43 8.13
CA PRO A 104 -17.33 9.92 8.86
C PRO A 104 -16.90 10.82 10.02
N MET A 105 -17.52 11.98 10.12
CA MET A 105 -17.24 12.98 11.16
C MET A 105 -18.30 12.90 12.28
N ALA A 106 -17.95 13.42 13.47
CA ALA A 106 -18.83 13.41 14.64
C ALA A 106 -20.15 14.17 14.45
N ASP A 107 -20.18 15.16 13.56
CA ASP A 107 -21.38 15.94 13.22
C ASP A 107 -22.25 15.28 12.14
N GLY A 108 -21.90 14.05 11.73
CA GLY A 108 -22.60 13.30 10.69
C GLY A 108 -22.21 13.70 9.27
N THR A 109 -21.29 14.63 9.08
CA THR A 109 -20.75 14.96 7.76
C THR A 109 -19.72 13.92 7.30
N LEU A 110 -19.42 13.94 6.00
CA LEU A 110 -18.41 13.10 5.37
C LEU A 110 -17.27 13.97 4.86
N LYS A 111 -16.04 13.70 5.31
CA LYS A 111 -14.85 14.42 4.87
C LYS A 111 -14.12 13.60 3.80
N LEU A 112 -13.88 14.18 2.63
CA LEU A 112 -13.07 13.54 1.60
C LEU A 112 -11.62 13.38 2.10
N ILE A 113 -11.08 12.16 2.00
CA ILE A 113 -9.75 11.83 2.52
C ILE A 113 -8.78 11.30 1.45
N ALA A 114 -9.30 10.57 0.46
CA ALA A 114 -8.52 9.90 -0.58
C ALA A 114 -9.37 9.55 -1.81
N VAL A 115 -8.70 9.08 -2.86
CA VAL A 115 -9.32 8.31 -3.95
C VAL A 115 -8.61 6.98 -4.09
N GLU A 116 -9.23 6.05 -4.79
CA GLU A 116 -8.65 4.77 -5.14
C GLU A 116 -8.89 4.48 -6.63
N TYR A 117 -7.82 4.04 -7.29
CA TYR A 117 -7.85 3.57 -8.67
C TYR A 117 -7.80 2.06 -8.70
N ILE A 118 -8.67 1.42 -9.48
CA ILE A 118 -8.84 -0.03 -9.50
C ILE A 118 -8.92 -0.53 -10.94
N THR A 119 -8.23 -1.62 -11.27
CA THR A 119 -8.36 -2.27 -12.57
C THR A 119 -8.14 -3.77 -12.46
N SER A 120 -8.84 -4.56 -13.29
CA SER A 120 -8.59 -6.00 -13.39
C SER A 120 -7.37 -6.32 -14.26
N LYS A 121 -6.83 -5.33 -14.99
CA LYS A 121 -5.69 -5.50 -15.90
C LYS A 121 -4.41 -5.07 -15.22
N GLY A 122 -3.38 -5.92 -15.31
CA GLY A 122 -2.08 -5.52 -14.82
C GLY A 122 -0.89 -6.26 -15.44
N PRO A 123 0.34 -5.93 -14.98
CA PRO A 123 0.61 -4.95 -13.91
C PRO A 123 0.18 -3.53 -14.29
N ALA A 124 -0.30 -2.77 -13.30
CA ALA A 124 -0.81 -1.41 -13.49
C ALA A 124 0.05 -0.38 -12.73
N ALA A 125 0.10 0.84 -13.28
CA ALA A 125 0.78 1.97 -12.67
C ALA A 125 0.14 3.29 -13.08
N LEU A 126 0.24 4.31 -12.22
CA LEU A 126 -0.19 5.68 -12.48
C LEU A 126 0.93 6.63 -12.09
N ASP A 127 1.38 7.47 -13.03
CA ASP A 127 2.50 8.39 -12.83
C ASP A 127 3.76 7.74 -12.21
N GLY A 128 4.01 6.46 -12.54
CA GLY A 128 5.16 5.69 -12.05
C GLY A 128 4.94 5.01 -10.70
N HIS A 129 3.78 5.17 -10.06
CA HIS A 129 3.40 4.44 -8.86
C HIS A 129 2.70 3.13 -9.22
N LEU A 130 3.29 2.00 -8.79
CA LEU A 130 2.72 0.68 -9.00
C LEU A 130 1.47 0.47 -8.16
N PHE A 131 0.52 -0.28 -8.71
CA PHE A 131 -0.69 -0.68 -8.01
C PHE A 131 -0.40 -1.95 -7.18
N ASN A 132 -1.02 -2.03 -6.01
CA ASN A 132 -1.01 -3.22 -5.16
C ASN A 132 -1.87 -4.32 -5.80
N PHE A 133 -1.34 -5.55 -5.85
CA PHE A 133 -2.06 -6.70 -6.38
C PHE A 133 -2.89 -7.38 -5.29
N ASN A 134 -4.19 -7.55 -5.56
CA ASN A 134 -5.13 -8.29 -4.74
C ASN A 134 -5.50 -9.60 -5.48
N SER A 135 -5.15 -10.75 -4.89
CA SER A 135 -5.44 -12.06 -5.48
C SER A 135 -6.91 -12.48 -5.34
N ALA A 136 -7.33 -13.49 -6.09
CA ALA A 136 -8.57 -14.20 -5.87
C ALA A 136 -8.32 -15.55 -5.15
N PRO A 137 -9.20 -15.98 -4.21
CA PRO A 137 -10.34 -15.23 -3.69
C PRO A 137 -9.90 -14.10 -2.74
N ASN A 138 -10.66 -13.00 -2.72
CA ASN A 138 -10.47 -11.89 -1.78
C ASN A 138 -11.73 -11.63 -0.95
N ARG A 139 -11.58 -10.82 0.11
CA ARG A 139 -12.66 -10.45 1.03
C ARG A 139 -13.83 -9.71 0.37
N TYR A 140 -13.63 -9.19 -0.84
CA TYR A 140 -14.63 -8.43 -1.58
C TYR A 140 -15.48 -9.31 -2.51
N GLY A 141 -15.12 -10.59 -2.68
CA GLY A 141 -15.79 -11.48 -3.62
C GLY A 141 -15.55 -11.12 -5.09
N LEU A 142 -14.51 -10.32 -5.37
CA LEU A 142 -14.11 -9.95 -6.73
C LEU A 142 -13.11 -10.97 -7.29
N GLY A 143 -12.89 -10.92 -8.60
CA GLY A 143 -11.71 -11.54 -9.23
C GLY A 143 -10.42 -10.90 -8.71
N GLU A 144 -9.27 -11.29 -9.26
CA GLU A 144 -8.02 -10.59 -8.98
C GLU A 144 -8.04 -9.19 -9.58
N PHE A 145 -7.38 -8.24 -8.91
CA PHE A 145 -7.31 -6.86 -9.38
C PHE A 145 -6.09 -6.15 -8.82
N TYR A 146 -5.86 -4.95 -9.34
CA TYR A 146 -4.81 -4.04 -8.95
C TYR A 146 -5.45 -2.76 -8.40
N GLU A 147 -4.98 -2.26 -7.26
CA GLU A 147 -5.49 -1.02 -6.66
C GLU A 147 -4.37 -0.03 -6.31
N LEU A 148 -4.68 1.26 -6.33
CA LEU A 148 -3.80 2.30 -5.84
C LEU A 148 -4.60 3.33 -5.05
N HIS A 149 -4.43 3.30 -3.73
CA HIS A 149 -4.86 4.37 -2.84
C HIS A 149 -4.04 5.63 -3.09
N VAL A 150 -4.68 6.80 -3.13
CA VAL A 150 -3.99 8.09 -3.13
C VAL A 150 -4.58 8.99 -2.04
N TRP A 151 -3.87 9.08 -0.92
CA TRP A 151 -4.20 9.90 0.24
C TRP A 151 -3.97 11.39 -0.02
N ALA A 152 -4.76 11.97 -0.92
CA ALA A 152 -4.61 13.35 -1.33
C ALA A 152 -5.05 14.33 -0.22
N TRP A 153 -6.19 14.13 0.44
CA TRP A 153 -6.70 15.14 1.40
C TRP A 153 -6.24 14.93 2.83
N LYS A 154 -6.09 13.68 3.27
CA LYS A 154 -5.65 13.36 4.63
C LYS A 154 -4.28 12.71 4.62
N GLY A 155 -3.27 13.42 5.12
CA GLY A 155 -1.91 12.92 5.17
C GLY A 155 -1.80 11.57 5.89
N ASN A 156 -1.02 10.65 5.31
CA ASN A 156 -0.86 9.30 5.82
C ASN A 156 0.59 9.08 6.30
N PRO A 157 0.84 8.88 7.62
CA PRO A 157 2.18 8.65 8.14
C PRO A 157 2.81 7.33 7.68
N THR A 158 2.03 6.38 7.16
CA THR A 158 2.55 5.13 6.58
C THR A 158 2.83 5.23 5.07
N GLY A 159 2.56 6.39 4.46
CA GLY A 159 2.84 6.70 3.06
C GLY A 159 1.58 7.08 2.28
N THR A 160 1.73 8.00 1.31
CA THR A 160 0.60 8.53 0.52
C THR A 160 -0.14 7.48 -0.32
N PHE A 161 0.46 6.31 -0.52
CA PHE A 161 -0.10 5.22 -1.32
C PHE A 161 -0.32 3.92 -0.53
N ALA A 162 -0.19 3.95 0.80
CA ALA A 162 -0.45 2.78 1.63
C ALA A 162 -1.96 2.47 1.66
N ASP A 163 -2.37 1.20 1.74
CA ASP A 163 -3.81 0.87 1.72
C ASP A 163 -4.56 1.39 2.94
N MET A 164 -3.90 1.44 4.10
CA MET A 164 -4.49 1.88 5.37
C MET A 164 -3.88 3.19 5.83
N ASN A 165 -4.70 4.02 6.50
CA ASN A 165 -4.22 5.22 7.19
C ASN A 165 -4.54 5.12 8.70
N PRO A 166 -3.52 5.09 9.58
CA PRO A 166 -3.73 4.99 11.03
C PRO A 166 -4.37 6.24 11.64
N LYS A 167 -4.47 7.34 10.90
CA LYS A 167 -5.15 8.58 11.34
C LYS A 167 -6.63 8.61 10.99
N VAL A 168 -7.14 7.64 10.23
CA VAL A 168 -8.54 7.57 9.79
C VAL A 168 -9.30 6.62 10.71
N SER A 169 -10.56 6.98 11.03
CA SER A 169 -11.46 6.11 11.77
C SER A 169 -12.78 5.87 11.02
N CYS A 170 -13.33 4.67 11.17
CA CYS A 170 -14.71 4.36 10.78
C CYS A 170 -15.72 4.70 11.88
N ASP A 171 -15.25 5.01 13.09
CA ASP A 171 -16.09 5.46 14.19
C ASP A 171 -16.15 6.99 14.18
N PRO A 172 -17.33 7.60 13.89
CA PRO A 172 -17.48 9.05 13.79
C PRO A 172 -17.15 9.78 15.10
N THR A 173 -17.20 9.10 16.26
CA THR A 173 -16.90 9.70 17.56
C THR A 173 -15.40 9.83 17.84
N THR A 174 -14.58 9.10 17.08
CA THR A 174 -13.11 9.08 17.23
C THR A 174 -12.40 9.80 16.09
N ALA A 175 -13.13 10.24 15.05
CA ALA A 175 -12.59 11.08 14.00
C ALA A 175 -12.14 12.42 14.60
N PRO A 176 -10.83 12.75 14.58
CA PRO A 176 -10.35 14.00 15.15
C PRO A 176 -10.99 15.18 14.41
N SER A 177 -11.51 16.16 15.16
CA SER A 177 -11.84 17.47 14.62
C SER A 177 -10.55 18.05 14.04
N GLN A 178 -10.56 18.29 12.73
CA GLN A 178 -9.43 18.80 11.96
C GLN A 178 -9.69 20.24 11.55
#